data_AF-A0A4E0RES6-F1
#
_entry.id   AF-A0A4E0RES6-F1
#
_cell.length_a   1.000
_cell.length_b   1.000
_cell.length_c   1.000
_cell.angle_alpha   90.00
_cell.angle_beta   90.00
_cell.angle_gamma   90.00
#
_symmetry.space_group_name_H-M   'P 1'
#
loop_
_entity.id
_entity.type
_entity.pdbx_description
1 polymer ?
#
loop_
_entity_poly.entity_id
_entity_poly.type
_entity_poly.pdbx_seq_one_letter_code
_entity_poly.pdbx_strand_id
1 'polypeptide(L)'
;MRALGIRRISGMKDCQLSAEVELLQTSDKHKRWTRPPISMNFEVPFAPSGFKVRFLKVFESKLNYSDHDVLKWVRYIGKSGLYETRC
;
A
#
# COMPACT_ATOMS: atom_id res chain seq x y z
N MET A 1 -0.73 22.51 -4.05
CA MET A 1 -0.22 21.32 -4.75
C MET A 1 -1.26 20.22 -4.61
N ARG A 2 -1.74 19.60 -5.69
CA ARG A 2 -2.69 18.48 -5.60
C ARG A 2 -1.91 17.17 -5.46
N ALA A 3 -2.41 16.26 -4.62
CA ALA A 3 -1.86 14.91 -4.57
C ALA A 3 -2.12 14.18 -5.89
N LEU A 4 -1.13 13.42 -6.38
CA LEU A 4 -1.31 12.56 -7.56
C LEU A 4 -2.16 11.35 -7.16
N GLY A 5 -3.30 11.17 -7.81
CA GLY A 5 -4.17 10.00 -7.62
C GLY A 5 -4.11 9.06 -8.82
N ILE A 6 -3.49 7.89 -8.66
CA ILE A 6 -3.49 6.84 -9.68
C ILE A 6 -4.44 5.72 -9.24
N ARG A 7 -5.46 5.41 -10.06
CA ARG A 7 -6.49 4.43 -9.68
C ARG A 7 -5.96 3.00 -9.57
N ARG A 8 -5.07 2.59 -10.49
CA ARG A 8 -4.49 1.25 -10.53
C ARG A 8 -3.18 1.24 -11.30
N ILE A 9 -2.20 0.52 -10.77
CA ILE A 9 -0.95 0.19 -11.44
C ILE A 9 -0.79 -1.33 -11.32
N SER A 10 -0.40 -2.00 -12.41
CA SER A 10 -0.04 -3.43 -12.36
C SER A 10 1.41 -3.59 -11.91
N GLY A 11 1.78 -4.77 -11.40
CA GLY A 11 3.17 -5.05 -11.06
C GLY A 11 4.12 -4.85 -12.26
N MET A 12 5.39 -4.60 -11.95
CA MET A 12 6.46 -4.39 -12.93
C MET A 12 6.18 -3.25 -13.92
N LYS A 13 5.62 -2.15 -13.44
CA LYS A 13 5.41 -0.92 -14.20
C LYS A 13 6.09 0.25 -13.52
N ASP A 14 6.58 1.16 -14.35
CA ASP A 14 7.15 2.43 -13.91
C ASP A 14 6.18 3.58 -14.26
N CYS A 15 6.11 4.57 -13.39
CA CYS A 15 5.32 5.78 -13.56
C CYS A 15 6.13 6.97 -13.04
N GLN A 16 6.18 8.06 -13.81
CA GLN A 16 6.94 9.26 -13.45
C GLN A 16 6.02 10.48 -13.36
N LEU A 17 6.33 11.37 -12.41
CA LEU A 17 5.69 12.68 -12.26
C LEU A 17 6.76 13.77 -12.37
N SER A 18 6.55 14.74 -13.26
CA SER A 18 7.35 15.96 -13.34
C SER A 18 6.51 17.15 -12.88
N ALA A 19 7.12 18.07 -12.13
CA ALA A 19 6.47 19.27 -11.63
C ALA A 19 7.44 20.45 -11.64
N GLU A 20 6.95 21.61 -12.05
CA GLU A 20 7.65 22.90 -11.94
C GLU A 20 7.01 23.70 -10.80
N VAL A 21 7.86 24.35 -9.99
CA VAL A 21 7.42 25.15 -8.85
C VAL A 21 8.04 26.54 -8.99
N GLU A 22 7.21 27.52 -9.33
CA GLU A 22 7.61 28.92 -9.32
C GLU A 22 7.63 29.44 -7.88
N LEU A 23 8.74 30.06 -7.49
CA LEU A 23 8.94 30.58 -6.14
C LEU A 23 8.69 32.09 -6.12
N LEU A 24 7.92 32.56 -5.15
CA LEU A 24 7.81 33.99 -4.85
C LEU A 24 9.05 34.47 -4.10
N GLN A 25 9.37 35.76 -4.26
CA GLN A 25 10.44 36.39 -3.47
C GLN A 25 10.11 36.29 -1.97
N THR A 26 11.02 35.66 -1.22
CA THR A 26 10.93 35.53 0.24
C THR A 26 11.87 36.55 0.90
N SER A 27 11.37 37.27 1.90
CA SER A 27 12.14 38.26 2.68
C SER A 27 13.19 37.60 3.59
N ASP A 28 12.93 36.38 4.06
CA ASP A 28 13.81 35.62 4.96
C ASP A 28 14.82 34.74 4.20
N LYS A 29 15.92 35.35 3.74
CA LYS A 29 17.01 34.63 3.03
C LYS A 29 17.71 33.55 3.88
N HIS A 30 17.57 33.60 5.21
CA HIS A 30 18.22 32.65 6.12
C HIS A 30 17.39 31.40 6.42
N LYS A 31 16.08 31.41 6.14
CA LYS A 31 15.21 30.26 6.41
C LYS A 31 15.16 29.33 5.20
N ARG A 32 16.08 28.37 5.14
CA ARG A 32 16.08 27.33 4.10
C ARG A 32 14.86 26.43 4.25
N TRP A 33 14.28 26.01 3.13
CA TRP A 33 13.18 25.04 3.12
C TRP A 33 13.66 23.66 3.54
N THR A 34 13.14 23.16 4.66
CA THR A 34 13.28 21.76 5.06
C THR A 34 12.33 20.92 4.21
N ARG A 35 12.87 20.23 3.21
CA ARG A 35 12.09 19.36 2.30
C ARG A 35 11.44 18.24 3.10
N PRO A 36 10.09 18.22 3.23
CA PRO A 36 9.41 17.10 3.85
C PRO A 36 9.54 15.85 2.95
N PRO A 37 9.47 14.64 3.51
CA PRO A 37 9.46 13.43 2.71
C PRO A 37 8.22 13.37 1.79
N ILE A 38 8.37 12.67 0.68
CA ILE A 38 7.26 12.29 -0.20
C ILE A 38 6.62 11.03 0.40
N SER A 39 5.33 11.08 0.68
CA SER A 39 4.57 9.93 1.21
C SER A 39 3.75 9.23 0.12
N MET A 40 3.53 7.93 0.28
CA MET A 40 2.74 7.11 -0.63
C MET A 40 1.63 6.36 0.09
N ASN A 41 0.43 6.36 -0.51
CA ASN A 41 -0.71 5.57 -0.06
C ASN A 41 -1.12 4.56 -1.14
N PHE A 42 -1.18 3.27 -0.80
CA PHE A 42 -1.55 2.21 -1.74
C PHE A 42 -2.22 1.00 -1.07
N GLU A 43 -2.95 0.21 -1.86
CA GLU A 43 -3.50 -1.09 -1.49
C GLU A 43 -3.04 -2.15 -2.49
N VAL A 44 -2.63 -3.32 -2.00
CA VAL A 44 -2.14 -4.44 -2.80
C VAL A 44 -2.89 -5.75 -2.47
N PRO A 45 -3.16 -6.62 -3.46
CA PRO A 45 -3.90 -7.87 -3.25
C PRO A 45 -2.99 -9.03 -2.78
N PHE A 46 -2.00 -8.74 -1.93
CA PHE A 46 -1.07 -9.72 -1.35
C PHE A 46 -0.60 -9.26 0.04
N ALA A 47 -0.02 -10.17 0.82
CA ALA A 47 0.60 -9.83 2.10
C ALA A 47 2.04 -9.31 1.88
N PRO A 48 2.36 -8.04 2.23
CA PRO A 48 3.72 -7.51 2.07
C PRO A 48 4.78 -8.27 2.89
N SER A 49 4.38 -8.90 3.98
CA SER A 49 5.24 -9.77 4.81
C SER A 49 5.60 -11.10 4.15
N GLY A 50 5.02 -11.43 2.99
CA GLY A 50 5.14 -12.74 2.36
C GLY A 50 4.30 -13.84 3.02
N PHE A 51 3.48 -13.51 4.02
CA PHE A 51 2.60 -14.47 4.69
C PHE A 51 1.63 -15.13 3.72
N LYS A 52 1.48 -16.45 3.83
CA LYS A 52 0.56 -17.25 3.04
C LYS A 52 -0.16 -18.27 3.93
N VAL A 53 -1.48 -18.23 3.94
CA VAL A 53 -2.32 -19.29 4.49
C VAL A 53 -2.09 -20.56 3.68
N ARG A 54 -1.64 -21.63 4.32
CA ARG A 54 -1.39 -22.93 3.68
C ARG A 54 -2.57 -23.87 3.81
N PHE A 55 -3.20 -23.90 4.97
CA PHE A 55 -4.34 -24.76 5.28
C PHE A 55 -5.23 -24.11 6.32
N LEU A 56 -6.52 -24.41 6.24
CA LEU A 56 -7.52 -24.14 7.27
C LEU A 56 -8.25 -25.47 7.46
N LYS A 57 -7.90 -26.22 8.52
CA LYS A 57 -8.49 -27.52 8.82
C LYS A 57 -9.66 -27.34 9.78
N VAL A 58 -10.79 -27.96 9.48
CA VAL A 58 -12.02 -27.96 10.27
C VAL A 58 -12.28 -29.37 10.78
N PHE A 59 -12.51 -29.50 12.09
CA PHE A 59 -12.82 -30.77 12.74
C PHE A 59 -14.15 -30.63 13.49
N GLU A 60 -15.14 -31.42 13.09
CA GLU A 60 -16.43 -31.50 13.76
C GLU A 60 -16.75 -32.98 14.00
N SER A 61 -16.88 -33.36 15.26
CA SER A 61 -17.04 -34.77 15.65
C SER A 61 -18.50 -35.17 15.86
N LYS A 62 -19.42 -34.21 15.91
CA LYS A 62 -20.83 -34.44 16.30
C LYS A 62 -21.80 -34.35 15.13
N LEU A 63 -21.47 -33.56 14.11
CA LEU A 63 -22.32 -33.34 12.93
C LEU A 63 -21.79 -34.13 11.73
N ASN A 64 -22.69 -34.47 10.81
CA ASN A 64 -22.35 -35.26 9.61
C ASN A 64 -21.78 -34.37 8.49
N TYR A 65 -20.69 -33.66 8.75
CA TYR A 65 -19.88 -33.02 7.73
C TYR A 65 -18.40 -33.07 8.12
N SER A 66 -17.54 -33.04 7.12
CA SER A 66 -16.09 -33.16 7.22
C SER A 66 -15.38 -31.89 6.72
N ASP A 67 -14.05 -31.83 6.91
CA ASP A 67 -13.21 -30.75 6.38
C ASP A 67 -13.38 -30.52 4.85
N HIS A 68 -13.71 -31.58 4.11
CA HIS A 68 -13.90 -31.56 2.66
C HIS A 68 -15.22 -30.92 2.24
N ASP A 69 -16.22 -30.92 3.12
CA ASP A 69 -17.54 -30.32 2.87
C ASP A 69 -17.53 -28.80 3.09
N VAL A 70 -16.42 -28.26 3.60
CA VAL A 70 -16.28 -26.84 3.94
C VAL A 70 -15.66 -26.05 2.79
N LEU A 71 -16.42 -25.06 2.30
CA LEU A 71 -15.91 -24.03 1.40
C LEU A 71 -15.02 -23.04 2.15
N LYS A 72 -13.81 -22.80 1.64
CA LYS A 72 -12.77 -21.98 2.30
C LYS A 72 -12.35 -20.83 1.39
N TRP A 73 -12.36 -19.61 1.93
CA TRP A 73 -11.97 -18.39 1.20
C TRP A 73 -10.85 -17.65 1.92
N VAL A 74 -9.93 -17.05 1.15
CA VAL A 74 -8.88 -16.17 1.68
C VAL A 74 -8.80 -14.93 0.81
N ARG A 75 -8.68 -13.77 1.44
CA ARG A 75 -8.37 -12.50 0.78
C ARG A 75 -7.20 -11.83 1.48
N TYR A 76 -6.22 -11.38 0.71
CA TYR A 76 -5.13 -10.54 1.20
C TYR A 76 -5.39 -9.09 0.80
N ILE A 77 -5.25 -8.18 1.77
CA ILE A 77 -5.35 -6.74 1.58
C ILE A 77 -4.17 -6.11 2.32
N GLY A 78 -3.10 -5.82 1.60
CA GLY A 78 -1.98 -5.06 2.12
C GLY A 78 -2.23 -3.57 1.90
N LYS A 79 -2.18 -2.76 2.96
CA LYS A 79 -2.25 -1.30 2.86
C LYS A 79 -0.92 -0.70 3.30
N SER A 80 -0.52 0.40 2.68
CA SER A 80 0.62 1.18 3.13
C SER A 80 0.42 1.67 4.57
N GLY A 81 1.47 1.59 5.38
CA GLY A 81 1.59 2.35 6.63
C GLY A 81 2.27 3.69 6.36
N LEU A 82 3.23 4.06 7.22
CA LEU A 82 4.14 5.17 6.95
C LEU A 82 5.13 4.78 5.85
N TYR A 83 4.79 5.11 4.60
CA TYR A 83 5.66 4.87 3.44
C TYR A 83 6.18 6.20 2.91
N GLU A 84 7.39 6.56 3.31
CA GLU A 84 8.00 7.87 3.08
C GLU A 84 9.37 7.76 2.43
N THR A 85 9.67 8.67 1.50
CA THR A 85 10.99 8.82 0.87
C THR A 85 11.48 10.25 1.02
N ARG A 86 12.70 10.44 1.54
CA ARG A 86 13.32 11.77 1.69
C ARG A 86 14.02 12.19 0.38
N CYS A 87 14.01 13.50 0.09
CA CYS A 87 14.55 14.12 -1.12
C CYS A 87 15.32 15.43 -0.83
#